data_AF-A0A956PNY4-F1
#
_entry.id   AF-A0A956PNY4-F1
#
_cell.length_a   1.000
_cell.length_b   1.000
_cell.length_c   1.000
_cell.angle_alpha   90.00
_cell.angle_beta   90.00
_cell.angle_gamma   90.00
#
_symmetry.space_group_name_H-M   'P 1'
#
loop_
_entity.id
_entity.type
_entity.pdbx_description
1 polymer ?
#
loop_
_entity_poly.entity_id
_entity_poly.type
_entity_poly.pdbx_seq_one_letter_code
_entity_poly.pdbx_strand_id
1 'polypeptide(L)' 'MERVKVDEVEIDKCPKCGGVWLDPGELELLLKRAKGSKNGLMRFFYHLAGHYEE' A
#
# COMPACT_ATOMS: atom_id res chain seq x y z
N MET A 1 -1.88 -14.95 0.50
CA MET A 1 -1.41 -13.75 -0.21
C MET A 1 -2.56 -13.32 -1.08
N GLU A 2 -3.01 -12.09 -0.94
CA GLU A 2 -4.17 -11.55 -1.63
C GLU A 2 -3.73 -10.30 -2.41
N ARG A 3 -4.03 -10.25 -3.70
CA ARG A 3 -3.80 -9.05 -4.50
C ARG A 3 -4.90 -8.04 -4.24
N VAL A 4 -4.50 -6.88 -3.76
CA VAL A 4 -5.37 -5.74 -3.51
C VAL A 4 -4.96 -4.57 -4.38
N LYS A 5 -5.92 -3.80 -4.86
CA LYS A 5 -5.66 -2.61 -5.68
C LYS A 5 -5.81 -1.36 -4.82
N VAL A 6 -4.72 -0.62 -4.60
CA VAL A 6 -4.72 0.63 -3.83
C VAL A 6 -4.21 1.77 -4.70
N ASP A 7 -5.00 2.83 -4.82
CA ASP A 7 -4.66 4.00 -5.65
C ASP A 7 -4.18 3.60 -7.06
N GLU A 8 -4.88 2.61 -7.63
CA GLU A 8 -4.63 2.01 -8.96
C GLU A 8 -3.35 1.18 -9.11
N VAL A 9 -2.63 0.92 -8.03
CA VAL A 9 -1.48 0.02 -7.99
C VAL A 9 -1.90 -1.33 -7.42
N GLU A 10 -1.54 -2.42 -8.09
CA GLU A 10 -1.73 -3.77 -7.55
C GLU A 10 -0.68 -4.03 -6.47
N ILE A 11 -1.04 -4.77 -5.43
CA ILE A 11 -0.13 -5.03 -4.30
C ILE A 11 -0.50 -6.34 -3.67
N ASP A 12 0.50 -7.11 -3.22
CA ASP A 12 0.28 -8.34 -2.49
C ASP A 12 0.24 -8.09 -0.99
N LYS A 13 -0.92 -8.36 -0.38
CA LYS A 13 -1.14 -8.28 1.06
C LYS A 13 -1.17 -9.67 1.67
N CYS A 14 -0.54 -9.83 2.84
CA CYS A 14 -0.75 -10.99 3.69
C CYS A 14 -2.01 -10.78 4.53
N PRO A 15 -3.07 -11.59 4.37
CA PRO A 15 -4.30 -11.43 5.13
C PRO A 15 -4.15 -11.82 6.62
N LYS A 16 -3.04 -12.45 7.00
CA LYS A 16 -2.79 -12.91 8.38
C LYS A 16 -2.06 -11.90 9.25
N CYS A 17 -1.07 -11.20 8.71
CA CYS A 17 -0.22 -10.27 9.47
C CYS A 17 -0.29 -8.83 8.96
N GLY A 18 -1.03 -8.57 7.87
CA GLY A 18 -1.08 -7.24 7.26
C GLY A 18 0.18 -6.82 6.51
N GLY A 19 1.20 -7.68 6.42
CA GLY A 19 2.41 -7.42 5.64
C GLY A 19 2.11 -7.17 4.16
N VAL A 20 2.91 -6.30 3.54
CA VAL A 20 2.72 -5.82 2.17
C VAL A 20 3.99 -6.08 1.37
N TRP A 21 3.84 -6.64 0.18
CA TRP A 21 4.90 -6.86 -0.79
C TRP A 21 4.59 -6.10 -2.07
N LEU A 22 5.63 -5.47 -2.62
CA LEU A 22 5.56 -4.67 -3.84
C LEU A 22 6.43 -5.32 -4.91
N ASP A 23 5.90 -5.42 -6.12
CA ASP A 23 6.66 -5.80 -7.29
C ASP A 23 7.59 -4.64 -7.74
N PRO A 24 8.65 -4.95 -8.52
CA PRO A 24 9.54 -3.93 -9.06
C PRO A 24 8.77 -2.83 -9.82
N GLY A 25 8.98 -1.58 -9.42
CA GLY A 25 8.36 -0.40 -10.04
C GLY A 25 7.02 0.03 -9.42
N GLU A 26 6.34 -0.82 -8.63
CA GLU A 26 5.09 -0.44 -7.95
C GLU A 26 5.34 0.64 -6.89
N LEU A 27 6.44 0.54 -6.15
CA LEU A 27 6.85 1.57 -5.20
C LEU A 27 7.05 2.93 -5.89
N GLU A 28 7.63 2.94 -7.09
CA GLU A 28 7.84 4.19 -7.84
C GLU A 28 6.52 4.79 -8.32
N LEU A 29 5.55 3.97 -8.71
CA LEU A 29 4.21 4.42 -9.07
C LEU A 29 3.49 5.05 -7.87
N LEU A 30 3.62 4.44 -6.69
CA LEU A 30 3.08 4.98 -5.44
C LEU A 30 3.75 6.30 -5.08
N LEU A 31 5.08 6.38 -5.17
CA LEU A 31 5.83 7.61 -4.89
C LEU A 31 5.49 8.72 -5.88
N LYS A 32 5.34 8.41 -7.17
CA LYS A 32 4.90 9.37 -8.19
C LYS A 32 3.51 9.92 -7.89
N ARG A 33 2.57 9.08 -7.45
CA ARG A 33 1.22 9.48 -7.04
C ARG A 33 1.21 10.28 -5.73
N ALA A 34 2.14 9.98 -4.82
CA ALA A 34 2.27 10.70 -3.55
C ALA A 34 2.90 12.11 -3.71
N LYS A 35 3.64 12.38 -4.79
CA LYS A 35 4.28 13.69 -5.03
C LYS A 35 3.23 14.80 -5.11
N GLY A 36 3.23 15.67 -4.11
CA GLY A 36 2.31 16.81 -3.98
C GLY A 36 1.39 16.75 -2.76
N SER A 37 1.28 15.59 -2.11
CA SER A 37 0.52 15.42 -0.88
C SER A 37 1.46 15.14 0.28
N LYS A 38 1.48 15.99 1.31
CA LYS A 38 2.24 15.79 2.56
C LYS A 38 1.94 14.42 3.22
N ASN A 39 0.82 13.79 2.85
CA ASN A 39 0.33 12.51 3.37
C ASN A 39 0.06 11.47 2.26
N GLY A 40 0.63 11.62 1.06
CA GLY A 40 0.30 10.77 -0.10
C GLY A 40 0.53 9.27 0.14
N LEU A 41 1.63 8.91 0.81
CA LEU A 41 1.91 7.54 1.24
C LEU A 41 1.05 7.12 2.44
N MET A 42 0.65 8.05 3.30
CA MET A 42 -0.13 7.72 4.50
C MET A 42 -1.49 7.13 4.13
N ARG A 43 -2.11 7.59 3.04
CA ARG A 43 -3.36 7.03 2.50
C ARG A 43 -3.20 5.58 2.04
N PHE A 44 -2.06 5.26 1.41
CA PHE A 44 -1.71 3.90 1.03
C PHE A 44 -1.58 2.99 2.25
N PHE A 45 -0.84 3.44 3.28
CA PHE A 45 -0.72 2.68 4.52
C PHE A 45 -2.06 2.58 5.26
N TYR A 46 -2.94 3.58 5.21
CA TYR A 46 -4.26 3.54 5.85
C TYR A 46 -5.18 2.49 5.23
N HIS A 47 -5.09 2.29 3.91
CA HIS A 47 -5.90 1.27 3.21
C HIS A 47 -5.40 -0.16 3.50
N LEU A 48 -4.11 -0.31 3.79
CA LEU A 48 -3.47 -1.61 4.01
C LEU A 48 -3.43 -1.99 5.49
N ALA A 49 -3.28 -1.02 6.37
CA ALA A 49 -3.36 -1.16 7.83
C ALA A 49 -4.81 -1.29 8.28
N GLY A 50 -5.47 -2.38 7.86
CA GLY A 50 -6.61 -2.89 8.61
C GLY A 50 -6.09 -3.64 9.83
N HIS A 51 -6.36 -3.11 11.02
CA HIS A 51 -6.15 -3.69 12.36
C HIS A 51 -4.71 -4.14 12.68
N TYR A 52 -3.90 -3.22 13.20
CA TYR A 52 -2.97 -3.56 14.27
C TYR A 52 -3.65 -3.12 15.57
N GLU A 53 -4.52 -3.98 16.11
CA GLU A 53 -4.79 -3.95 17.55
C GLU A 53 -3.63 -4.67 18.25
N GLU A 54 -3.29 -4.16 19.42
CA GLU A 54 -2.16 -4.50 20.28
C GLU A 54 -2.09 -6.00 20.62
#